data_AF-A0A2S6FVY3-F1
#
_entry.id   AF-A0A2S6FVY3-F1
#
_cell.length_a   1.000
_cell.length_b   1.000
_cell.length_c   1.000
_cell.angle_alpha   90.00
_cell.angle_beta   90.00
_cell.angle_gamma   90.00
#
_symmetry.space_group_name_H-M   'P 1'
#
loop_
_entity.id
_entity.type
_entity.pdbx_description
1 polymer ?
#
loop_
_entity_poly.entity_id
_entity_poly.type
_entity_poly.pdbx_seq_one_letter_code
_entity_poly.pdbx_strand_id
1 'polypeptide(L)'
;MMSQIDNFKNKISSEYKLLSERGNLGFYESCEVTTIFLLDKLCKNVYNYFSLFVFEEREIETNKVKYLTDKLLTVSDEYRMGICKYQLSMDDVYNNFTQITNSEVLSNISGVLQIGQLDLVNKQFVPPDGTEEVNLNKCLKNNFINGSYIYEFFDIGKKLLSKLTKIQRERISEHIMKFAPINLHVLQDRIGNVIFQFPSNLISINSASNKDDTSLNITISTDKRIDGEDRYSILVMNEFDNCITGIKYHDSKNNKNVKLDIGDTGNLIKTVVYDKKTDLVVYESKYSLMKQMHFRFNIGSQFPQKRTIITSKEENEVVVESTEFMETPRNMIEKKKYWKEFVQERQYKERLEELERRMKFMQYGASQDFEKNKALEDIRKLIVLNSEKQIMLWDPYLSAEDILNTLYYSKQMGIPMRAITSSSSETRKINGENEQDAITWINEQKNILKNNSNNYGINLEVRCQYGQFGWKFHDRFLLFIMRDGTARVWSLGTSINSLGKNHHIIQEVSHPQYIVDAFDELWNKLNDKRCILWKSR
;
A
#
# COMPACT_ATOMS: atom_id res chain seq x y z
N MET A 1 15.31 37.68 19.59
CA MET A 1 14.06 37.04 19.14
C MET A 1 13.41 37.78 17.98
N MET A 2 13.07 39.08 18.08
CA MET A 2 12.51 39.87 16.95
C MET A 2 13.39 39.83 15.68
N SER A 3 14.71 40.01 15.82
CA SER A 3 15.63 39.97 14.66
C SER A 3 15.72 38.60 13.95
N GLN A 4 15.43 37.49 14.64
CA GLN A 4 15.44 36.15 14.04
C GLN A 4 14.12 35.84 13.32
N ILE A 5 13.00 36.32 13.86
CA ILE A 5 11.67 36.20 13.25
C ILE A 5 11.60 37.01 11.96
N ASP A 6 12.13 38.24 11.97
CA ASP A 6 12.21 39.09 10.78
C ASP A 6 13.11 38.48 9.70
N ASN A 7 14.23 37.88 10.09
CA ASN A 7 15.13 37.20 9.15
C ASN A 7 14.47 35.95 8.53
N PHE A 8 13.67 35.21 9.31
CA PHE A 8 12.92 34.05 8.83
C PHE A 8 11.82 34.45 7.85
N LYS A 9 11.04 35.50 8.15
CA LYS A 9 10.01 36.03 7.25
C LYS A 9 10.61 36.57 5.94
N ASN A 10 11.74 37.26 6.01
CA ASN A 10 12.47 37.73 4.84
C ASN A 10 12.97 36.58 3.96
N LYS A 11 13.47 35.51 4.59
CA LYS A 11 13.89 34.29 3.87
C LYS A 11 12.70 33.63 3.14
N ILE A 12 11.57 33.47 3.81
CA ILE A 12 10.35 32.88 3.21
C ILE A 12 9.88 33.68 1.99
N SER A 13 9.80 35.01 2.11
CA SER A 13 9.43 35.87 0.98
C SER A 13 10.43 35.76 -0.17
N SER A 14 11.73 35.66 0.12
CA SER A 14 12.75 35.48 -0.91
C SER A 14 12.65 34.13 -1.63
N GLU A 15 12.31 33.05 -0.93
CA GLU A 15 12.13 31.72 -1.52
C GLU A 15 10.89 31.66 -2.41
N TYR A 16 9.76 32.21 -1.95
CA TYR A 16 8.57 32.34 -2.80
C TYR A 16 8.90 33.11 -4.08
N LYS A 17 9.56 34.27 -3.96
CA LYS A 17 9.95 35.09 -5.10
C LYS A 17 10.85 34.33 -6.05
N LEU A 18 11.87 33.62 -5.53
CA LEU A 18 12.76 32.80 -6.34
C LEU A 18 12.01 31.77 -7.19
N LEU A 19 10.99 31.10 -6.62
CA LEU A 19 10.20 30.09 -7.33
C LEU A 19 9.21 30.71 -8.33
N SER A 20 8.62 31.86 -8.00
CA SER A 20 7.64 32.54 -8.86
C SER A 20 8.25 33.44 -9.94
N GLU A 21 9.53 33.80 -9.81
CA GLU A 21 10.22 34.71 -10.74
C GLU A 21 10.21 34.14 -12.17
N ARG A 22 9.89 35.00 -13.14
CA ARG A 22 9.77 34.60 -14.54
C ARG A 22 11.11 34.07 -15.05
N GLY A 23 11.08 32.87 -15.64
CA GLY A 23 12.24 32.22 -16.19
C GLY A 23 13.08 31.43 -15.18
N ASN A 24 12.65 31.27 -13.91
CA ASN A 24 13.31 30.37 -12.95
C ASN A 24 12.77 28.93 -13.02
N LEU A 25 11.46 28.76 -12.96
CA LEU A 25 10.77 27.46 -13.14
C LEU A 25 9.69 27.49 -14.21
N GLY A 26 9.20 28.69 -14.55
CA GLY A 26 8.21 28.92 -15.57
C GLY A 26 8.01 30.41 -15.80
N PHE A 27 7.10 30.74 -16.70
CA PHE A 27 6.65 32.11 -16.96
C PHE A 27 5.20 32.25 -16.50
N TYR A 28 5.00 32.16 -15.19
CA TYR A 28 3.66 32.15 -14.59
C TYR A 28 2.98 33.52 -14.71
N GLU A 29 1.73 33.51 -15.15
CA GLU A 29 0.89 34.72 -15.30
C GLU A 29 -0.34 34.66 -14.38
N SER A 30 -0.74 33.48 -13.93
CA SER A 30 -1.86 33.28 -13.03
C SER A 30 -1.67 32.06 -12.13
N CYS A 31 -2.59 31.86 -11.20
CA CYS A 31 -2.65 30.67 -10.36
C CYS A 31 -4.07 30.12 -10.31
N GLU A 32 -4.23 28.83 -10.66
CA GLU A 32 -5.48 28.11 -10.40
C GLU A 32 -5.48 27.59 -8.96
N VAL A 33 -6.54 27.90 -8.23
CA VAL A 33 -6.74 27.43 -6.87
C VAL A 33 -7.87 26.42 -6.86
N THR A 34 -7.61 25.24 -6.31
CA THR A 34 -8.62 24.25 -5.95
C THR A 34 -8.77 24.21 -4.45
N THR A 35 -9.97 24.50 -3.94
CA THR A 35 -10.25 24.50 -2.51
C THR A 35 -11.34 23.49 -2.18
N ILE A 36 -11.02 22.61 -1.24
CA ILE A 36 -11.94 21.66 -0.64
C ILE A 36 -12.26 22.19 0.75
N PHE A 37 -13.54 22.43 1.01
CA PHE A 37 -13.98 23.00 2.28
C PHE A 37 -15.08 22.16 2.92
N LEU A 38 -15.13 22.23 4.25
CA LEU A 38 -16.12 21.54 5.07
C LEU A 38 -16.93 22.56 5.86
N LEU A 39 -18.25 22.56 5.65
CA LEU A 39 -19.21 23.34 6.41
C LEU A 39 -19.69 22.51 7.61
N ASP A 40 -19.44 23.04 8.81
CA ASP A 40 -20.05 22.58 10.06
C ASP A 40 -21.39 23.28 10.25
N LYS A 41 -22.50 22.53 10.19
CA LYS A 41 -23.84 23.10 10.35
C LYS A 41 -24.16 23.53 11.78
N LEU A 42 -23.52 22.95 12.78
CA LEU A 42 -23.77 23.27 14.19
C LEU A 42 -23.14 24.60 14.53
N CYS A 43 -21.85 24.77 14.21
CA CYS A 43 -21.11 26.01 14.50
C CYS A 43 -21.26 27.06 13.40
N LYS A 44 -21.82 26.72 12.23
CA LYS A 44 -21.90 27.55 11.01
C LYS A 44 -20.54 28.04 10.50
N ASN A 45 -19.47 27.34 10.87
CA ASN A 45 -18.11 27.64 10.43
C ASN A 45 -17.78 26.85 9.17
N VAL A 46 -16.97 27.45 8.30
CA VAL A 46 -16.43 26.80 7.12
C VAL A 46 -14.93 26.59 7.31
N TYR A 47 -14.49 25.34 7.23
CA TYR A 47 -13.12 24.92 7.44
C TYR A 47 -12.43 24.62 6.12
N ASN A 48 -11.16 24.99 5.99
CA ASN A 48 -10.29 24.47 4.94
C ASN A 48 -10.05 22.98 5.21
N TYR A 49 -10.49 22.12 4.29
CA TYR A 49 -10.14 20.70 4.33
C TYR A 49 -8.83 20.45 3.58
N PHE A 50 -8.62 21.11 2.44
CA PHE A 50 -7.38 21.11 1.68
C PHE A 50 -7.44 22.19 0.60
N SER A 51 -6.35 22.93 0.39
CA SER A 51 -6.25 23.91 -0.69
C SER A 51 -4.96 23.72 -1.49
N LEU A 52 -5.09 23.75 -2.81
CA LEU A 52 -3.97 23.64 -3.75
C LEU A 52 -3.96 24.85 -4.67
N PHE A 53 -2.87 25.60 -4.64
CA PHE A 53 -2.56 26.74 -5.50
C PHE A 53 -1.56 26.26 -6.56
N VAL A 54 -1.92 26.29 -7.84
CA VAL A 54 -1.08 25.80 -8.93
C VAL A 54 -0.77 26.97 -9.86
N PHE A 55 0.51 27.29 -10.02
CA PHE A 55 0.94 28.39 -10.90
C PHE A 55 0.87 27.95 -12.37
N GLU A 56 0.36 28.83 -13.24
CA GLU A 56 0.08 28.54 -14.64
C GLU A 56 0.66 29.62 -15.58
N GLU A 57 1.20 29.19 -16.73
CA GLU A 57 1.69 30.09 -17.79
C GLU A 57 0.56 30.55 -18.73
N ARG A 58 -0.57 30.96 -18.14
CA ARG A 58 -1.70 31.53 -18.90
C ARG A 58 -2.29 32.71 -18.14
N GLU A 59 -2.83 33.65 -18.89
CA GLU A 59 -3.59 34.77 -18.33
C GLU A 59 -4.88 34.28 -17.67
N ILE A 60 -5.45 35.12 -16.80
CA ILE A 60 -6.68 34.81 -16.09
C ILE A 60 -7.85 34.82 -17.08
N GLU A 61 -8.54 33.68 -17.21
CA GLU A 61 -9.70 33.55 -18.08
C GLU A 61 -10.98 34.08 -17.39
N THR A 62 -11.07 33.93 -16.07
CA THR A 62 -12.25 34.32 -15.29
C THR A 62 -11.93 34.55 -13.82
N ASN A 63 -12.48 35.64 -13.26
CA ASN A 63 -12.41 35.94 -11.82
C ASN A 63 -13.58 35.30 -11.03
N LYS A 64 -14.40 34.44 -11.65
CA LYS A 64 -15.55 33.80 -11.00
C LYS A 64 -15.19 32.46 -10.41
N VAL A 65 -15.71 32.19 -9.21
CA VAL A 65 -15.63 30.88 -8.56
C VAL A 65 -16.48 29.87 -9.31
N LYS A 66 -15.86 28.77 -9.76
CA LYS A 66 -16.54 27.60 -10.33
C LYS A 66 -16.65 26.52 -9.26
N TYR A 67 -17.87 26.23 -8.80
CA TYR A 67 -18.12 25.06 -7.97
C TYR A 67 -18.11 23.80 -8.84
N LEU A 68 -17.39 22.75 -8.40
CA LEU A 68 -17.37 21.47 -9.10
C LEU A 68 -18.56 20.58 -8.75
N THR A 69 -19.38 21.03 -7.81
CA THR A 69 -20.56 20.33 -7.30
C THR A 69 -21.78 21.24 -7.43
N ASP A 70 -22.88 20.74 -7.99
CA ASP A 70 -24.12 21.50 -8.15
C ASP A 70 -24.75 21.91 -6.80
N LYS A 71 -24.52 21.10 -5.77
CA LYS A 71 -24.96 21.31 -4.38
C LYS A 71 -23.89 20.81 -3.42
N LEU A 72 -23.92 21.31 -2.18
CA LEU A 72 -23.05 20.80 -1.12
C LEU A 72 -23.31 19.31 -0.86
N LEU A 73 -22.24 18.52 -0.84
CA LEU A 73 -22.27 17.08 -0.65
C LEU A 73 -22.49 16.73 0.82
N THR A 74 -23.31 15.71 1.06
CA THR A 74 -23.65 15.27 2.43
C THR A 74 -22.62 14.27 2.94
N VAL A 75 -21.89 14.63 3.99
CA VAL A 75 -20.94 13.73 4.66
C VAL A 75 -21.62 13.04 5.86
N SER A 76 -22.28 13.83 6.70
CA SER A 76 -23.07 13.40 7.88
C SER A 76 -24.23 14.37 8.10
N ASP A 77 -25.00 14.23 9.19
CA ASP A 77 -26.03 15.21 9.53
C ASP A 77 -25.45 16.58 9.87
N GLU A 78 -24.25 16.59 10.49
CA GLU A 78 -23.46 17.75 10.92
C GLU A 78 -22.66 18.39 9.79
N TYR A 79 -21.97 17.58 8.97
CA TYR A 79 -21.01 18.09 7.99
C TYR A 79 -21.53 18.06 6.55
N ARG A 80 -21.22 19.14 5.82
CA ARG A 80 -21.40 19.27 4.37
C ARG A 80 -20.09 19.66 3.71
N MET A 81 -19.84 19.19 2.50
CA MET A 81 -18.58 19.43 1.78
C MET A 81 -18.86 20.14 0.46
N GLY A 82 -17.94 21.01 0.05
CA GLY A 82 -17.90 21.59 -1.28
C GLY A 82 -16.49 21.60 -1.86
N ILE A 83 -16.42 21.68 -3.20
CA ILE A 83 -15.17 21.84 -3.93
C ILE A 83 -15.35 22.98 -4.91
N CYS A 84 -14.45 23.95 -4.87
CA CYS A 84 -14.45 25.06 -5.81
C CYS A 84 -13.08 25.23 -6.48
N LYS A 85 -13.12 25.80 -7.69
CA LYS A 85 -11.96 26.21 -8.47
C LYS A 85 -12.11 27.66 -8.90
N TYR A 86 -11.01 28.41 -8.85
CA TYR A 86 -10.96 29.79 -9.31
C TYR A 86 -9.52 30.15 -9.70
N GLN A 87 -9.34 31.27 -10.38
CA GLN A 87 -8.03 31.79 -10.75
C GLN A 87 -7.73 33.08 -9.99
N LEU A 88 -6.46 33.30 -9.70
CA LEU A 88 -5.94 34.50 -9.05
C LEU A 88 -4.82 35.12 -9.87
N SER A 89 -4.67 36.44 -9.76
CA SER A 89 -3.50 37.15 -10.25
C SER A 89 -2.28 36.82 -9.38
N MET A 90 -1.07 37.00 -9.93
CA MET A 90 0.16 36.76 -9.19
C MET A 90 0.27 37.61 -7.91
N ASP A 91 -0.25 38.84 -7.95
CA ASP A 91 -0.31 39.75 -6.79
C ASP A 91 -1.28 39.22 -5.72
N ASP A 92 -2.47 38.76 -6.12
CA ASP A 92 -3.46 38.19 -5.19
C ASP A 92 -2.95 36.91 -4.52
N VAL A 93 -2.22 36.07 -5.27
CA VAL A 93 -1.61 34.85 -4.72
C VAL A 93 -0.55 35.19 -3.68
N TYR A 94 0.28 36.20 -3.94
CA TYR A 94 1.28 36.67 -2.99
C TYR A 94 0.62 37.27 -1.73
N ASN A 95 -0.47 38.03 -1.90
CA ASN A 95 -1.26 38.54 -0.78
C ASN A 95 -1.85 37.39 0.06
N ASN A 96 -2.40 36.35 -0.57
CA ASN A 96 -2.87 35.17 0.15
C ASN A 96 -1.75 34.42 0.87
N PHE A 97 -0.60 34.25 0.22
CA PHE A 97 0.58 33.62 0.81
C PHE A 97 1.04 34.35 2.08
N THR A 98 1.13 35.68 2.02
CA THR A 98 1.49 36.51 3.18
C THR A 98 0.41 36.54 4.26
N GLN A 99 -0.87 36.49 3.89
CA GLN A 99 -1.98 36.41 4.85
C GLN A 99 -1.95 35.10 5.63
N ILE A 100 -1.78 33.95 4.97
CA ILE A 100 -1.74 32.63 5.62
C ILE A 100 -0.59 32.56 6.64
N THR A 101 0.53 33.22 6.33
CA THR A 101 1.70 33.28 7.22
C THR A 101 1.42 34.06 8.51
N ASN A 102 0.45 34.98 8.52
CA ASN A 102 0.21 35.90 9.63
C ASN A 102 -1.20 35.81 10.24
N SER A 103 -2.06 34.91 9.76
CA SER A 103 -3.46 34.83 10.20
C SER A 103 -3.93 33.38 10.35
N GLU A 104 -4.99 33.18 11.14
CA GLU A 104 -5.67 31.89 11.29
C GLU A 104 -6.80 31.70 10.26
N VAL A 105 -6.78 32.48 9.17
CA VAL A 105 -7.88 32.55 8.22
C VAL A 105 -7.37 32.64 6.79
N LEU A 106 -7.90 31.77 5.94
CA LEU A 106 -7.71 31.87 4.49
C LEU A 106 -8.90 32.63 3.90
N SER A 107 -8.66 33.88 3.45
CA SER A 107 -9.65 34.63 2.67
C SER A 107 -9.49 34.27 1.20
N ASN A 108 -10.58 33.87 0.55
CA ASN A 108 -10.59 33.63 -0.88
C ASN A 108 -11.82 34.26 -1.55
N ILE A 109 -11.91 34.17 -2.88
CA ILE A 109 -13.03 34.74 -3.65
C ILE A 109 -14.38 34.10 -3.22
N SER A 110 -14.37 32.90 -2.63
CA SER A 110 -15.58 32.23 -2.12
C SER A 110 -15.95 32.57 -0.67
N GLY A 111 -15.14 33.34 0.04
CA GLY A 111 -15.39 33.76 1.41
C GLY A 111 -14.22 33.47 2.36
N VAL A 112 -14.53 33.32 3.64
CA VAL A 112 -13.55 33.22 4.72
C VAL A 112 -13.52 31.78 5.26
N LEU A 113 -12.37 31.13 5.16
CA LEU A 113 -12.16 29.76 5.62
C LEU A 113 -11.29 29.72 6.89
N GLN A 114 -11.75 29.00 7.90
CA GLN A 114 -10.94 28.72 9.08
C GLN A 114 -9.84 27.72 8.71
N ILE A 115 -8.60 28.09 8.99
CA ILE A 115 -7.43 27.21 8.85
C ILE A 115 -6.94 26.76 10.23
N GLY A 116 -6.19 25.66 10.24
CA GLY A 116 -5.60 25.11 11.46
C GLY A 116 -4.40 25.90 11.95
N GLN A 117 -3.63 25.29 12.85
CA GLN A 117 -2.33 25.83 13.23
C GLN A 117 -1.33 25.39 12.17
N LEU A 118 -0.94 26.31 11.29
CA LEU A 118 -0.10 26.00 10.14
C LEU A 118 1.38 26.28 10.43
N ASP A 119 2.22 25.28 10.18
CA ASP A 119 3.68 25.43 10.11
C ASP A 119 4.12 25.40 8.65
N LEU A 120 4.96 26.34 8.26
CA LEU A 120 5.52 26.37 6.90
C LEU A 120 6.65 25.35 6.79
N VAL A 121 6.51 24.42 5.84
CA VAL A 121 7.53 23.44 5.49
C VAL A 121 8.47 24.04 4.44
N ASN A 122 9.77 23.75 4.56
CA ASN A 122 10.76 24.14 3.55
C ASN A 122 10.34 23.70 2.14
N LYS A 123 10.75 24.48 1.12
CA LYS A 123 10.47 24.16 -0.28
C LYS A 123 10.99 22.77 -0.62
N GLN A 124 10.18 21.98 -1.33
CA GLN A 124 10.49 20.62 -1.73
C GLN A 124 10.32 20.48 -3.23
N PHE A 125 11.27 19.82 -3.90
CA PHE A 125 11.05 19.38 -5.27
C PHE A 125 10.34 18.04 -5.25
N VAL A 126 9.22 17.94 -5.96
CA VAL A 126 8.44 16.71 -6.12
C VAL A 126 8.59 16.24 -7.56
N PRO A 127 9.34 15.14 -7.81
CA PRO A 127 9.46 14.58 -9.15
C PRO A 127 8.13 13.98 -9.63
N PRO A 128 7.93 13.85 -10.95
CA PRO A 128 6.80 13.13 -11.51
C PRO A 128 6.90 11.63 -11.18
N ASP A 129 5.78 10.94 -11.27
CA ASP A 129 5.77 9.48 -11.12
C ASP A 129 6.55 8.83 -12.27
N GLY A 130 7.42 7.87 -11.92
CA GLY A 130 8.21 7.11 -12.88
C GLY A 130 8.05 5.62 -12.65
N THR A 131 9.17 4.89 -12.57
CA THR A 131 9.14 3.49 -12.11
C THR A 131 8.85 3.42 -10.60
N GLU A 132 9.24 4.44 -9.86
CA GLU A 132 8.83 4.64 -8.47
C GLU A 132 7.73 5.70 -8.42
N GLU A 133 6.64 5.40 -7.71
CA GLU A 133 5.57 6.38 -7.44
C GLU A 133 5.97 7.31 -6.30
N VAL A 134 5.64 8.60 -6.44
CA VAL A 134 5.81 9.60 -5.40
C VAL A 134 4.45 9.91 -4.80
N ASN A 135 4.22 9.49 -3.55
CA ASN A 135 2.89 9.61 -2.93
C ASN A 135 2.31 11.04 -2.95
N LEU A 136 3.15 12.09 -2.85
CA LEU A 136 2.68 13.48 -2.92
C LEU A 136 1.99 13.83 -4.24
N ASN A 137 2.33 13.17 -5.36
CA ASN A 137 1.67 13.40 -6.65
C ASN A 137 0.16 13.09 -6.61
N LYS A 138 -0.29 12.30 -5.64
CA LYS A 138 -1.72 11.98 -5.43
C LYS A 138 -2.57 13.19 -5.01
N CYS A 139 -1.98 14.30 -4.57
CA CYS A 139 -2.71 15.53 -4.27
C CYS A 139 -2.29 16.75 -5.10
N LEU A 140 -1.28 16.62 -5.97
CA LEU A 140 -0.79 17.69 -6.84
C LEU A 140 -1.47 17.65 -8.21
N LYS A 141 -1.49 18.79 -8.90
CA LYS A 141 -2.08 18.89 -10.25
C LYS A 141 -1.00 18.71 -11.31
N ASN A 142 -1.21 17.78 -12.24
CA ASN A 142 -0.44 17.66 -13.49
C ASN A 142 1.09 17.57 -13.33
N ASN A 143 1.60 16.93 -12.28
CA ASN A 143 3.04 16.76 -12.07
C ASN A 143 3.61 15.58 -12.88
N PHE A 144 3.49 15.62 -14.21
CA PHE A 144 3.77 14.47 -15.08
C PHE A 144 5.06 14.55 -15.90
N ILE A 145 5.61 15.74 -16.11
CA ILE A 145 6.69 15.95 -17.09
C ILE A 145 8.03 16.11 -16.39
N ASN A 146 8.25 17.23 -15.71
CA ASN A 146 9.55 17.55 -15.13
C ASN A 146 9.58 17.44 -13.60
N GLY A 147 8.43 17.57 -12.96
CA GLY A 147 8.34 17.78 -11.52
C GLY A 147 7.89 19.20 -11.18
N SER A 148 7.66 19.44 -9.90
CA SER A 148 7.18 20.72 -9.38
C SER A 148 7.85 21.01 -8.04
N TYR A 149 8.19 22.27 -7.79
CA TYR A 149 8.43 22.69 -6.42
C TYR A 149 7.11 22.85 -5.69
N ILE A 150 7.07 22.47 -4.42
CA ILE A 150 5.97 22.78 -3.52
C ILE A 150 6.44 23.61 -2.35
N TYR A 151 5.56 24.50 -1.90
CA TYR A 151 5.68 25.21 -0.65
C TYR A 151 4.40 24.99 0.15
N GLU A 152 4.54 24.34 1.30
CA GLU A 152 3.43 23.73 2.02
C GLU A 152 3.27 24.35 3.40
N PHE A 153 2.08 24.88 3.67
CA PHE A 153 1.62 25.19 5.02
C PHE A 153 0.93 23.97 5.60
N PHE A 154 1.61 23.30 6.52
CA PHE A 154 1.19 22.04 7.12
C PHE A 154 0.40 22.29 8.40
N ASP A 155 -0.84 21.79 8.50
CA ASP A 155 -1.63 21.88 9.73
C ASP A 155 -1.08 20.91 10.77
N ILE A 156 -0.33 21.41 11.76
CA ILE A 156 0.21 20.60 12.86
C ILE A 156 -0.84 20.32 13.94
N GLY A 157 -1.84 21.21 14.07
CA GLY A 157 -2.86 21.11 15.11
C GLY A 157 -3.89 20.03 14.83
N LYS A 158 -4.14 19.71 13.55
CA LYS A 158 -5.07 18.67 13.08
C LYS A 158 -6.43 18.70 13.80
N LYS A 159 -6.90 19.91 14.15
CA LYS A 159 -8.16 20.12 14.90
C LYS A 159 -9.37 19.61 14.13
N LEU A 160 -9.38 19.78 12.80
CA LEU A 160 -10.44 19.27 11.95
C LEU A 160 -10.41 17.74 11.87
N LEU A 161 -9.22 17.16 11.70
CA LEU A 161 -9.05 15.71 11.54
C LEU A 161 -9.49 14.94 12.79
N SER A 162 -9.18 15.48 13.99
CA SER A 162 -9.57 14.88 15.27
C SER A 162 -11.07 14.89 15.54
N LYS A 163 -11.83 15.82 14.93
CA LYS A 163 -13.30 15.86 15.04
C LYS A 163 -14.00 14.85 14.13
N LEU A 164 -13.37 14.40 13.06
CA LEU A 164 -13.99 13.54 12.06
C LEU A 164 -13.82 12.05 12.39
N THR A 165 -14.88 11.26 12.24
CA THR A 165 -14.82 9.80 12.37
C THR A 165 -14.19 9.16 11.13
N LYS A 166 -13.73 7.90 11.25
CA LYS A 166 -13.15 7.15 10.12
C LYS A 166 -14.10 7.09 8.91
N ILE A 167 -15.37 6.78 9.15
CA ILE A 167 -16.42 6.69 8.11
C ILE A 167 -16.63 8.04 7.41
N GLN A 168 -16.60 9.15 8.16
CA GLN A 168 -16.74 10.49 7.58
C GLN A 168 -15.54 10.82 6.67
N ARG A 169 -14.31 10.48 7.09
CA ARG A 169 -13.11 10.70 6.27
C ARG A 169 -13.12 9.88 4.98
N GLU A 170 -13.54 8.62 5.05
CA GLU A 170 -13.69 7.77 3.86
C GLU A 170 -14.69 8.37 2.86
N ARG A 171 -15.88 8.78 3.33
CA ARG A 171 -16.89 9.44 2.49
C ARG A 171 -16.39 10.75 1.87
N ILE A 172 -15.68 11.58 2.63
CA ILE A 172 -15.09 12.82 2.11
C ILE A 172 -14.12 12.49 0.98
N SER A 173 -13.20 11.54 1.17
CA SER A 173 -12.24 11.17 0.15
C SER A 173 -12.89 10.58 -1.11
N GLU A 174 -13.92 9.73 -0.97
CA GLU A 174 -14.70 9.23 -2.11
C GLU A 174 -15.38 10.37 -2.89
N HIS A 175 -15.93 11.36 -2.19
CA HIS A 175 -16.51 12.53 -2.83
C HIS A 175 -15.45 13.34 -3.57
N ILE A 176 -14.29 13.59 -2.97
CA ILE A 176 -13.21 14.35 -3.62
C ILE A 176 -12.80 13.66 -4.91
N MET A 177 -12.49 12.36 -4.87
CA MET A 177 -12.03 11.58 -6.03
C MET A 177 -13.01 11.56 -7.20
N LYS A 178 -14.32 11.76 -6.97
CA LYS A 178 -15.33 11.85 -8.03
C LYS A 178 -15.26 13.16 -8.82
N PHE A 179 -14.79 14.24 -8.22
CA PHE A 179 -14.83 15.59 -8.80
C PHE A 179 -13.45 16.22 -9.02
N ALA A 180 -12.42 15.75 -8.31
CA ALA A 180 -11.03 16.18 -8.45
C ALA A 180 -10.09 14.98 -8.28
N PRO A 181 -9.02 14.86 -9.08
CA PRO A 181 -8.05 13.78 -8.96
C PRO A 181 -7.11 14.00 -7.76
N ILE A 182 -7.67 14.12 -6.55
CA ILE A 182 -6.95 14.38 -5.30
C ILE A 182 -7.30 13.27 -4.30
N ASN A 183 -6.32 12.45 -3.92
CA ASN A 183 -6.51 11.32 -3.03
C ASN A 183 -6.00 11.59 -1.61
N LEU A 184 -6.85 12.22 -0.79
CA LEU A 184 -6.59 12.46 0.63
C LEU A 184 -6.87 11.24 1.53
N HIS A 185 -7.33 10.11 0.96
CA HIS A 185 -7.44 8.86 1.74
C HIS A 185 -6.06 8.28 2.05
N VAL A 186 -5.13 8.34 1.07
CA VAL A 186 -3.73 7.93 1.24
C VAL A 186 -2.95 8.99 2.03
N LEU A 187 -3.22 10.27 1.77
CA LEU A 187 -2.53 11.42 2.37
C LEU A 187 -3.36 12.08 3.48
N GLN A 188 -3.81 11.31 4.48
CA GLN A 188 -4.63 11.86 5.58
C GLN A 188 -3.90 12.90 6.41
N ASP A 189 -2.57 12.78 6.49
CA ASP A 189 -1.69 13.74 7.13
C ASP A 189 -1.66 15.10 6.40
N ARG A 190 -2.16 15.18 5.16
CA ARG A 190 -2.30 16.44 4.40
C ARG A 190 -3.65 17.14 4.57
N ILE A 191 -4.57 16.57 5.35
CA ILE A 191 -5.84 17.23 5.68
C ILE A 191 -5.56 18.48 6.53
N GLY A 192 -6.17 19.60 6.12
CA GLY A 192 -6.00 20.94 6.69
C GLY A 192 -4.93 21.79 5.99
N ASN A 193 -4.10 21.18 5.13
CA ASN A 193 -2.93 21.84 4.57
C ASN A 193 -3.31 22.81 3.42
N VAL A 194 -2.40 23.75 3.16
CA VAL A 194 -2.44 24.64 2.00
C VAL A 194 -1.12 24.49 1.24
N ILE A 195 -1.19 24.10 -0.04
CA ILE A 195 -0.01 23.83 -0.87
C ILE A 195 0.05 24.82 -2.03
N PHE A 196 1.21 25.42 -2.23
CA PHE A 196 1.58 26.20 -3.40
C PHE A 196 2.51 25.37 -4.28
N GLN A 197 2.06 25.03 -5.48
CA GLN A 197 2.76 24.20 -6.44
C GLN A 197 3.28 25.07 -7.59
N PHE A 198 4.59 25.02 -7.84
CA PHE A 198 5.32 25.72 -8.89
C PHE A 198 5.83 24.68 -9.91
N PRO A 199 5.07 24.40 -10.99
CA PRO A 199 5.45 23.39 -11.98
C PRO A 199 6.68 23.81 -12.78
N SER A 200 7.67 22.93 -12.92
CA SER A 200 8.84 23.21 -13.75
C SER A 200 8.51 23.00 -15.23
N ASN A 201 8.46 24.08 -16.01
CA ASN A 201 8.01 24.07 -17.40
C ASN A 201 9.09 24.53 -18.40
N LEU A 202 10.29 24.86 -17.92
CA LEU A 202 11.32 25.48 -18.76
C LEU A 202 12.07 24.52 -19.67
N ILE A 203 12.03 23.22 -19.37
CA ILE A 203 12.80 22.22 -20.11
C ILE A 203 11.92 21.03 -20.51
N SER A 204 12.39 20.29 -21.50
CA SER A 204 11.87 18.99 -21.89
C SER A 204 13.06 18.05 -22.02
N ILE A 205 12.98 16.90 -21.36
CA ILE A 205 13.99 15.86 -21.41
C ILE A 205 13.41 14.63 -22.13
N ASN A 206 14.17 14.11 -23.08
CA ASN A 206 13.95 12.78 -23.63
C ASN A 206 15.21 11.94 -23.41
N SER A 207 15.03 10.67 -23.02
CA SER A 207 16.14 9.77 -22.77
C SER A 207 15.93 8.43 -23.46
N ALA A 208 16.98 7.90 -24.08
CA ALA A 208 16.94 6.62 -24.78
C ALA A 208 18.23 5.83 -24.55
N SER A 209 18.11 4.51 -24.39
CA SER A 209 19.25 3.59 -24.34
C SER A 209 19.90 3.47 -25.72
N ASN A 210 21.22 3.24 -25.75
CA ASN A 210 21.88 2.76 -26.96
C ASN A 210 21.59 1.28 -27.21
N LYS A 211 21.99 0.77 -28.39
CA LYS A 211 21.80 -0.64 -28.77
C LYS A 211 22.48 -1.65 -27.83
N ASP A 212 23.58 -1.25 -27.19
CA ASP A 212 24.37 -2.12 -26.31
C ASP A 212 23.97 -1.99 -24.83
N ASP A 213 22.95 -1.18 -24.51
CA ASP A 213 22.47 -0.94 -23.15
C ASP A 213 23.53 -0.48 -22.14
N THR A 214 24.55 0.23 -22.61
CA THR A 214 25.69 0.71 -21.82
C THR A 214 25.72 2.23 -21.66
N SER A 215 24.97 2.93 -22.51
CA SER A 215 24.96 4.39 -22.55
C SER A 215 23.57 4.94 -22.76
N LEU A 216 23.34 6.10 -22.15
CA LEU A 216 22.09 6.83 -22.19
C LEU A 216 22.28 8.08 -23.06
N ASN A 217 21.45 8.21 -24.08
CA ASN A 217 21.34 9.42 -24.89
C ASN A 217 20.26 10.31 -24.28
N ILE A 218 20.62 11.49 -23.83
CA ILE A 218 19.71 12.50 -23.28
C ILE A 218 19.63 13.67 -24.26
N THR A 219 18.41 14.02 -24.66
CA THR A 219 18.11 15.24 -25.40
C THR A 219 17.45 16.23 -24.47
N ILE A 220 18.08 17.38 -24.27
CA ILE A 220 17.48 18.50 -23.53
C ILE A 220 17.02 19.54 -24.54
N SER A 221 15.76 19.95 -24.40
CA SER A 221 15.22 21.13 -25.07
C SER A 221 14.78 22.15 -24.02
N THR A 222 15.19 23.41 -24.17
CA THR A 222 14.86 24.51 -23.26
C THR A 222 13.88 25.46 -23.92
N ASP A 223 13.08 26.17 -23.12
CA ASP A 223 12.20 27.23 -23.62
C ASP A 223 13.01 28.28 -24.42
N LYS A 224 12.47 28.71 -25.56
CA LYS A 224 13.12 29.67 -26.47
C LYS A 224 13.41 31.02 -25.81
N ARG A 225 12.64 31.38 -24.77
CA ARG A 225 12.84 32.61 -23.99
C ARG A 225 14.11 32.58 -23.13
N ILE A 226 14.77 31.42 -22.99
CA ILE A 226 16.01 31.22 -22.22
C ILE A 226 17.21 30.95 -23.16
N ASP A 227 17.06 31.20 -24.47
CA ASP A 227 18.12 30.89 -25.43
C ASP A 227 19.39 31.75 -25.22
N GLY A 228 20.57 31.15 -25.41
CA GLY A 228 21.87 31.83 -25.33
C GLY A 228 22.63 31.78 -23.99
N GLU A 229 22.07 31.25 -22.89
CA GLU A 229 22.78 31.03 -21.62
C GLU A 229 23.19 29.56 -21.42
N ASP A 230 24.43 29.25 -21.01
CA ASP A 230 24.84 27.89 -20.61
C ASP A 230 24.40 27.60 -19.16
N ARG A 231 23.10 27.30 -18.97
CA ARG A 231 22.45 27.34 -17.65
C ARG A 231 22.32 25.99 -16.94
N TYR A 232 22.15 24.89 -17.66
CA TYR A 232 21.73 23.61 -17.07
C TYR A 232 22.85 22.56 -17.01
N SER A 233 22.86 21.78 -15.94
CA SER A 233 23.74 20.61 -15.80
C SER A 233 22.93 19.35 -15.54
N ILE A 234 23.45 18.21 -15.97
CA ILE A 234 22.77 16.92 -15.89
C ILE A 234 23.58 15.98 -15.00
N LEU A 235 22.93 15.39 -14.02
CA LEU A 235 23.46 14.29 -13.23
C LEU A 235 22.63 13.04 -13.50
N VAL A 236 23.28 11.97 -13.94
CA VAL A 236 22.65 10.66 -14.13
C VAL A 236 23.29 9.66 -13.18
N MET A 237 22.46 8.96 -12.44
CA MET A 237 22.84 7.89 -11.52
C MET A 237 22.11 6.61 -11.92
N ASN A 238 22.80 5.49 -11.79
CA ASN A 238 22.30 4.18 -12.13
C ASN A 238 22.34 3.29 -10.89
N GLU A 239 21.17 2.85 -10.43
CA GLU A 239 20.99 2.15 -9.15
C GLU A 239 20.57 0.69 -9.37
N PHE A 240 21.27 -0.21 -8.67
CA PHE A 240 20.91 -1.63 -8.62
C PHE A 240 21.23 -2.18 -7.26
N ASP A 241 20.29 -2.92 -6.67
CA ASP A 241 20.51 -3.60 -5.39
C ASP A 241 20.97 -2.64 -4.28
N ASN A 242 20.33 -1.46 -4.24
CA ASN A 242 20.66 -0.34 -3.35
C ASN A 242 22.09 0.21 -3.48
N CYS A 243 22.78 -0.08 -4.59
CA CYS A 243 24.12 0.40 -4.90
C CYS A 243 24.09 1.32 -6.14
N ILE A 244 24.91 2.38 -6.11
CA ILE A 244 25.16 3.20 -7.30
C ILE A 244 26.18 2.44 -8.17
N THR A 245 25.72 1.94 -9.32
CA THR A 245 26.51 1.16 -10.28
C THR A 245 27.10 2.02 -11.40
N GLY A 246 26.59 3.24 -11.59
CA GLY A 246 27.09 4.20 -12.55
C GLY A 246 26.68 5.61 -12.17
N ILE A 247 27.58 6.58 -12.38
CA ILE A 247 27.32 7.99 -12.16
C ILE A 247 28.03 8.81 -13.22
N LYS A 248 27.31 9.76 -13.83
CA LYS A 248 27.86 10.71 -14.79
C LYS A 248 27.28 12.09 -14.57
N TYR A 249 28.17 13.08 -14.52
CA TYR A 249 27.83 14.49 -14.54
C TYR A 249 28.20 15.07 -15.90
N HIS A 250 27.32 15.91 -16.46
CA HIS A 250 27.58 16.63 -17.70
C HIS A 250 27.14 18.08 -17.56
N ASP A 251 28.06 18.99 -17.84
CA ASP A 251 27.73 20.40 -17.97
C ASP A 251 27.16 20.63 -19.38
N SER A 252 25.84 20.83 -19.45
CA SER A 252 25.13 20.93 -20.72
C SER A 252 24.96 22.39 -21.12
N LYS A 253 25.11 22.67 -22.42
CA LYS A 253 24.55 23.90 -22.99
C LYS A 253 23.04 23.73 -23.17
N ASN A 254 22.32 24.85 -23.32
CA ASN A 254 20.92 24.80 -23.72
C ASN A 254 20.78 24.08 -25.07
N ASN A 255 19.69 23.32 -25.25
CA ASN A 255 19.35 22.61 -26.49
C ASN A 255 20.47 21.69 -27.03
N LYS A 256 20.66 20.52 -26.41
CA LYS A 256 21.74 19.60 -26.80
C LYS A 256 21.41 18.13 -26.60
N ASN A 257 22.00 17.31 -27.46
CA ASN A 257 22.06 15.86 -27.32
C ASN A 257 23.37 15.46 -26.64
N VAL A 258 23.24 14.70 -25.56
CA VAL A 258 24.36 14.25 -24.72
C VAL A 258 24.34 12.73 -24.65
N LYS A 259 25.47 12.10 -24.92
CA LYS A 259 25.66 10.66 -24.69
C LYS A 259 26.44 10.45 -23.40
N LEU A 260 25.91 9.64 -22.48
CA LEU A 260 26.51 9.34 -21.18
C LEU A 260 26.67 7.83 -21.00
N ASP A 261 27.91 7.37 -20.87
CA ASP A 261 28.20 5.96 -20.59
C ASP A 261 28.00 5.68 -19.09
N ILE A 262 26.84 5.11 -18.72
CA ILE A 262 26.41 4.89 -17.32
C ILE A 262 26.42 3.40 -16.92
N GLY A 263 26.92 2.52 -17.79
CA GLY A 263 26.81 1.08 -17.62
C GLY A 263 25.42 0.57 -17.97
N ASP A 264 24.96 -0.49 -17.32
CA ASP A 264 23.72 -1.19 -17.69
C ASP A 264 22.47 -0.30 -17.52
N THR A 265 21.88 0.14 -18.63
CA THR A 265 20.67 0.99 -18.66
C THR A 265 19.37 0.26 -18.29
N GLY A 266 19.44 -1.02 -17.94
CA GLY A 266 18.31 -1.81 -17.43
C GLY A 266 18.12 -1.78 -15.93
N ASN A 267 19.01 -1.06 -15.25
CA ASN A 267 18.88 -0.71 -13.85
C ASN A 267 17.93 0.49 -13.67
N LEU A 268 17.65 0.85 -12.42
CA LEU A 268 16.88 2.05 -12.13
C LEU A 268 17.75 3.28 -12.41
N ILE A 269 17.35 4.10 -13.36
CA ILE A 269 18.08 5.32 -13.72
C ILE A 269 17.42 6.50 -13.02
N LYS A 270 18.23 7.27 -12.29
CA LYS A 270 17.85 8.58 -11.77
C LYS A 270 18.54 9.67 -12.56
N THR A 271 17.77 10.55 -13.18
CA THR A 271 18.26 11.72 -13.92
C THR A 271 17.83 12.98 -13.21
N VAL A 272 18.77 13.87 -12.91
CA VAL A 272 18.53 15.18 -12.30
C VAL A 272 19.09 16.26 -13.22
N VAL A 273 18.31 17.31 -13.49
CA VAL A 273 18.77 18.53 -14.15
C VAL A 273 18.74 19.66 -13.16
N TYR A 274 19.88 20.31 -13.05
CA TYR A 274 20.12 21.38 -12.11
C TYR A 274 20.40 22.69 -12.85
N ASP A 275 19.75 23.76 -12.42
CA ASP A 275 19.96 25.11 -12.89
C ASP A 275 21.07 25.81 -12.10
N LYS A 276 22.20 26.05 -12.77
CA LYS A 276 23.39 26.66 -12.17
C LYS A 276 23.18 28.11 -11.73
N LYS A 277 22.20 28.82 -12.31
CA LYS A 277 21.93 30.23 -12.01
C LYS A 277 21.15 30.40 -10.71
N THR A 278 20.18 29.51 -10.47
CA THR A 278 19.21 29.66 -9.38
C THR A 278 19.38 28.66 -8.25
N ASP A 279 20.25 27.65 -8.42
CA ASP A 279 20.42 26.53 -7.48
C ASP A 279 19.12 25.73 -7.28
N LEU A 280 18.36 25.56 -8.37
CA LEU A 280 17.11 24.81 -8.40
C LEU A 280 17.25 23.54 -9.23
N VAL A 281 16.58 22.47 -8.76
CA VAL A 281 16.32 21.28 -9.57
C VAL A 281 15.15 21.60 -10.49
N VAL A 282 15.39 21.56 -11.80
CA VAL A 282 14.36 21.85 -12.81
C VAL A 282 13.76 20.58 -13.41
N TYR A 283 14.41 19.44 -13.19
CA TYR A 283 13.90 18.12 -13.57
C TYR A 283 14.52 17.06 -12.66
N GLU A 284 13.70 16.14 -12.18
CA GLU A 284 14.17 14.87 -11.64
C GLU A 284 13.22 13.77 -12.13
N SER A 285 13.76 12.62 -12.51
CA SER A 285 12.93 11.44 -12.75
C SER A 285 13.71 10.17 -12.41
N LYS A 286 12.98 9.17 -11.88
CA LYS A 286 13.46 7.82 -11.66
C LYS A 286 12.71 6.86 -12.55
N TYR A 287 13.41 6.23 -13.49
CA TYR A 287 12.77 5.39 -14.50
C TYR A 287 13.66 4.22 -14.91
N SER A 288 13.02 3.15 -15.33
CA SER A 288 13.64 2.00 -15.96
C SER A 288 13.20 1.93 -17.42
N LEU A 289 14.12 1.58 -18.31
CA LEU A 289 13.83 1.47 -19.73
C LEU A 289 13.33 0.06 -20.06
N MET A 290 12.26 -0.03 -20.86
CA MET A 290 11.70 -1.29 -21.30
C MET A 290 12.69 -2.01 -22.23
N LYS A 291 13.17 -3.19 -21.81
CA LYS A 291 14.14 -3.99 -22.58
C LYS A 291 13.53 -5.12 -23.39
N GLN A 292 12.42 -5.67 -22.94
CA GLN A 292 11.80 -6.84 -23.56
C GLN A 292 10.29 -6.76 -23.41
N MET A 293 9.58 -7.21 -24.44
CA MET A 293 8.14 -7.43 -24.40
C MET A 293 7.86 -8.90 -24.75
N HIS A 294 7.00 -9.53 -23.95
CA HIS A 294 6.48 -10.87 -24.22
C HIS A 294 5.00 -10.74 -24.60
N PHE A 295 4.64 -11.26 -25.76
CA PHE A 295 3.28 -11.26 -26.25
C PHE A 295 2.72 -12.67 -26.24
N ARG A 296 1.50 -12.81 -25.71
CA ARG A 296 0.71 -14.04 -25.76
C ARG A 296 -0.46 -13.82 -26.70
N PHE A 297 -0.45 -14.49 -27.84
CA PHE A 297 -1.54 -14.43 -28.82
C PHE A 297 -2.39 -15.69 -28.71
N ASN A 298 -3.65 -15.52 -28.35
CA ASN A 298 -4.63 -16.61 -28.42
C ASN A 298 -5.29 -16.55 -29.80
N ILE A 299 -5.08 -17.57 -30.62
CA ILE A 299 -5.64 -17.65 -31.97
C ILE A 299 -6.93 -18.47 -31.89
N GLY A 300 -8.07 -17.79 -31.96
CA GLY A 300 -9.37 -18.44 -32.04
C GLY A 300 -9.57 -19.12 -33.39
N SER A 301 -10.00 -20.39 -33.38
CA SER A 301 -10.41 -21.13 -34.59
C SER A 301 -11.92 -21.21 -34.66
N GLN A 302 -12.51 -21.10 -35.86
CA GLN A 302 -13.93 -21.37 -36.09
C GLN A 302 -14.31 -22.82 -35.76
N PHE A 303 -13.34 -23.74 -35.87
CA PHE A 303 -13.47 -25.14 -35.47
C PHE A 303 -12.33 -25.47 -34.49
N PRO A 304 -12.52 -25.19 -33.18
CA PRO A 304 -11.50 -25.49 -32.20
C PRO A 304 -11.27 -27.00 -32.08
N GLN A 305 -10.02 -27.43 -31.99
CA GLN A 305 -9.72 -28.82 -31.65
C GLN A 305 -10.14 -29.07 -30.21
N LYS A 306 -10.79 -30.19 -29.97
CA LYS A 306 -11.24 -30.58 -28.63
C LYS A 306 -10.34 -31.69 -28.10
N ARG A 307 -9.96 -31.58 -26.83
CA ARG A 307 -9.35 -32.64 -26.04
C ARG A 307 -10.45 -33.36 -25.29
N THR A 308 -10.62 -34.63 -25.55
CA THR A 308 -11.49 -35.49 -24.76
C THR A 308 -10.75 -35.95 -23.50
N ILE A 309 -11.39 -35.78 -22.35
CA ILE A 309 -10.95 -36.27 -21.04
C ILE A 309 -11.96 -37.33 -20.60
N ILE A 310 -11.56 -38.59 -20.68
CA ILE A 310 -12.37 -39.71 -20.19
C ILE A 310 -12.02 -39.93 -18.72
N THR A 311 -12.98 -39.72 -17.84
CA THR A 311 -12.88 -40.06 -16.41
C THR A 311 -13.71 -41.31 -16.12
N SER A 312 -13.56 -41.87 -14.93
CA SER A 312 -14.30 -43.07 -14.51
C SER A 312 -15.82 -42.91 -14.43
N LYS A 313 -16.33 -41.67 -14.51
CA LYS A 313 -17.77 -41.38 -14.42
C LYS A 313 -18.33 -40.72 -15.69
N GLU A 314 -17.52 -39.92 -16.38
CA GLU A 314 -17.99 -39.08 -17.49
C GLU A 314 -16.87 -38.81 -18.50
N GLU A 315 -17.27 -38.61 -19.75
CA GLU A 315 -16.42 -38.12 -20.83
C GLU A 315 -16.68 -36.63 -21.03
N ASN A 316 -15.63 -35.82 -20.91
CA ASN A 316 -15.70 -34.36 -21.04
C ASN A 316 -14.85 -33.89 -22.21
N GLU A 317 -15.36 -33.00 -23.04
CA GLU A 317 -14.59 -32.36 -24.10
C GLU A 317 -14.16 -30.95 -23.68
N VAL A 318 -12.86 -30.66 -23.81
CA VAL A 318 -12.29 -29.33 -23.56
C VAL A 318 -11.77 -28.75 -24.86
N VAL A 319 -12.26 -27.58 -25.25
CA VAL A 319 -11.71 -26.83 -26.38
C VAL A 319 -10.26 -26.44 -26.08
N VAL A 320 -9.35 -26.80 -26.99
CA VAL A 320 -7.94 -26.43 -26.94
C VAL A 320 -7.75 -25.20 -27.81
N GLU A 321 -7.39 -24.08 -27.18
CA GLU A 321 -6.98 -22.86 -27.88
C GLU A 321 -5.50 -22.95 -28.26
N SER A 322 -5.18 -22.60 -29.49
CA SER A 322 -3.80 -22.44 -29.91
C SER A 322 -3.27 -21.10 -29.38
N THR A 323 -2.22 -21.16 -28.56
CA THR A 323 -1.50 -19.98 -28.11
C THR A 323 -0.14 -19.92 -28.80
N GLU A 324 0.18 -18.77 -29.39
CA GLU A 324 1.54 -18.45 -29.82
C GLU A 324 2.18 -17.45 -28.86
N PHE A 325 3.45 -17.69 -28.55
CA PHE A 325 4.26 -16.78 -27.75
C PHE A 325 5.28 -16.12 -28.67
N MET A 326 5.25 -14.80 -28.74
CA MET A 326 6.29 -14.02 -29.42
C MET A 326 7.09 -13.23 -28.39
N GLU A 327 8.40 -13.27 -28.52
CA GLU A 327 9.33 -12.46 -27.76
C GLU A 327 10.10 -11.56 -28.71
N THR A 328 10.30 -10.30 -28.34
CA THR A 328 11.26 -9.45 -29.06
C THR A 328 12.67 -10.03 -28.83
N PRO A 329 13.40 -10.47 -29.87
CA PRO A 329 14.68 -11.13 -29.69
C PRO A 329 15.68 -10.18 -29.03
N ARG A 330 16.26 -10.60 -27.90
CA ARG A 330 17.45 -9.96 -27.35
C ARG A 330 18.60 -10.20 -28.34
N ASN A 331 19.44 -9.20 -28.58
CA ASN A 331 20.77 -9.46 -29.12
C ASN A 331 21.51 -10.33 -28.09
N MET A 332 21.41 -11.66 -28.24
CA MET A 332 22.01 -12.63 -27.34
C MET A 332 23.52 -12.58 -27.53
N ILE A 333 24.20 -11.81 -26.68
CA ILE A 333 25.55 -12.19 -26.26
C ILE A 333 25.35 -13.41 -25.35
N GLU A 334 26.09 -14.49 -25.65
CA GLU A 334 25.97 -15.85 -25.13
C GLU A 334 25.45 -16.00 -23.70
N LYS A 335 24.67 -17.08 -23.47
CA LYS A 335 24.16 -17.60 -22.18
C LYS A 335 25.26 -17.87 -21.13
N LYS A 336 25.95 -16.84 -20.66
CA LYS A 336 26.61 -16.82 -19.36
C LYS A 336 25.59 -16.27 -18.37
N LYS A 337 25.36 -16.99 -17.25
CA LYS A 337 24.56 -16.45 -16.14
C LYS A 337 25.04 -15.03 -15.87
N TYR A 338 24.16 -14.06 -16.12
CA TYR A 338 24.51 -12.67 -15.89
C TYR A 338 24.66 -12.47 -14.38
N TRP A 339 25.65 -11.70 -13.91
CA TRP A 339 25.92 -11.56 -12.46
C TRP A 339 24.67 -11.15 -11.64
N LYS A 340 23.72 -10.45 -12.28
CA LYS A 340 22.42 -10.11 -11.68
C LYS A 340 21.54 -11.31 -11.35
N GLU A 341 21.66 -12.44 -12.05
CA GLU A 341 20.93 -13.67 -11.71
C GLU A 341 21.35 -14.16 -10.32
N PHE A 342 22.64 -14.10 -9.98
CA PHE A 342 23.12 -14.44 -8.64
C PHE A 342 22.61 -13.46 -7.57
N VAL A 343 22.48 -12.18 -7.92
CA VAL A 343 21.88 -11.18 -7.02
C VAL A 343 20.39 -11.45 -6.82
N GLN A 344 19.66 -11.82 -7.86
CA GLN A 344 18.25 -12.23 -7.75
C GLN A 344 18.08 -13.48 -6.88
N GLU A 345 18.95 -14.48 -7.04
CA GLU A 345 18.97 -15.67 -6.18
C GLU A 345 19.21 -15.29 -4.70
N ARG A 346 20.13 -14.35 -4.42
CA ARG A 346 20.36 -13.82 -3.06
C ARG A 346 19.13 -13.08 -2.53
N GLN A 347 18.54 -12.15 -3.30
CA GLN A 347 17.35 -11.39 -2.90
C GLN A 347 16.13 -12.30 -2.64
N TYR A 348 15.99 -13.40 -3.39
CA TYR A 348 14.98 -14.42 -3.15
C TYR A 348 15.17 -15.09 -1.79
N LYS A 349 16.41 -15.50 -1.46
CA LYS A 349 16.75 -16.09 -0.16
C LYS A 349 16.48 -15.13 0.99
N GLU A 350 16.91 -13.87 0.86
CA GLU A 350 16.66 -12.83 1.87
C GLU A 350 15.16 -12.59 2.10
N ARG A 351 14.36 -12.59 1.04
CA ARG A 351 12.90 -12.49 1.15
C ARG A 351 12.29 -13.69 1.86
N LEU A 352 12.76 -14.90 1.57
CA LEU A 352 12.29 -16.11 2.24
C LEU A 352 12.62 -16.05 3.74
N GLU A 353 13.85 -15.69 4.10
CA GLU A 353 14.28 -15.51 5.49
C GLU A 353 13.46 -14.41 6.21
N GLU A 354 13.13 -13.31 5.52
CA GLU A 354 12.27 -12.27 6.07
C GLU A 354 10.84 -12.78 6.35
N LEU A 355 10.27 -13.56 5.43
CA LEU A 355 8.95 -14.17 5.58
C LEU A 355 8.92 -15.18 6.73
N GLU A 356 9.96 -16.00 6.87
CA GLU A 356 10.12 -16.93 8.00
C GLU A 356 10.24 -16.17 9.32
N ARG A 357 11.10 -15.15 9.39
CA ARG A 357 11.27 -14.31 10.60
C ARG A 357 9.98 -13.60 11.00
N ARG A 358 9.18 -13.17 10.02
CA ARG A 358 7.85 -12.57 10.25
C ARG A 358 6.74 -13.61 10.47
N MET A 359 7.07 -14.89 10.45
CA MET A 359 6.15 -16.02 10.61
C MET A 359 5.00 -16.00 9.58
N LYS A 360 5.25 -15.49 8.37
CA LYS A 360 4.25 -15.37 7.29
C LYS A 360 4.24 -16.58 6.37
N PHE A 361 5.39 -17.23 6.22
CA PHE A 361 5.56 -18.45 5.45
C PHE A 361 6.60 -19.30 6.16
N MET A 362 6.26 -20.54 6.50
CA MET A 362 7.16 -21.50 7.12
C MET A 362 6.97 -22.85 6.45
N GLN A 363 8.08 -23.54 6.21
CA GLN A 363 8.09 -24.85 5.55
C GLN A 363 8.75 -25.88 6.47
N TYR A 364 8.18 -27.08 6.50
CA TYR A 364 8.65 -28.19 7.30
C TYR A 364 8.55 -29.52 6.51
N GLY A 365 9.14 -30.58 7.02
CA GLY A 365 9.12 -31.95 6.50
C GLY A 365 10.32 -32.36 5.64
N ALA A 366 11.47 -31.68 5.75
CA ALA A 366 12.74 -32.07 5.14
C ALA A 366 13.63 -32.93 6.07
N SER A 367 13.37 -32.98 7.39
CA SER A 367 14.09 -33.82 8.36
C SER A 367 13.21 -34.19 9.57
N GLN A 368 13.00 -35.50 9.78
CA GLN A 368 11.80 -36.05 10.45
C GLN A 368 11.59 -35.69 11.94
N ASP A 369 12.62 -35.47 12.76
CA ASP A 369 12.43 -35.27 14.21
C ASP A 369 12.60 -33.82 14.71
N PHE A 370 13.61 -33.09 14.20
CA PHE A 370 13.85 -31.69 14.61
C PHE A 370 12.68 -30.77 14.21
N GLU A 371 12.07 -31.04 13.06
CA GLU A 371 11.06 -30.17 12.47
C GLU A 371 9.68 -30.30 13.13
N LYS A 372 9.39 -31.44 13.79
CA LYS A 372 8.18 -31.60 14.62
C LYS A 372 8.17 -30.60 15.77
N ASN A 373 9.27 -30.52 16.51
CA ASN A 373 9.39 -29.60 17.64
C ASN A 373 9.39 -28.15 17.16
N LYS A 374 10.10 -27.86 16.06
CA LYS A 374 10.13 -26.52 15.44
C LYS A 374 8.72 -26.05 15.04
N ALA A 375 7.96 -26.86 14.30
CA ALA A 375 6.62 -26.51 13.85
C ALA A 375 5.66 -26.23 15.01
N LEU A 376 5.71 -27.05 16.07
CA LEU A 376 4.89 -26.83 17.25
C LEU A 376 5.32 -25.58 18.03
N GLU A 377 6.62 -25.32 18.16
CA GLU A 377 7.14 -24.10 18.78
C GLU A 377 6.71 -22.84 18.00
N ASP A 378 6.71 -22.92 16.68
CA ASP A 378 6.29 -21.83 15.80
C ASP A 378 4.79 -21.53 15.93
N ILE A 379 3.92 -22.55 16.04
CA ILE A 379 2.51 -22.36 16.40
C ILE A 379 2.36 -21.67 17.77
N ARG A 380 3.14 -22.09 18.77
CA ARG A 380 3.11 -21.46 20.10
C ARG A 380 3.57 -20.00 20.04
N LYS A 381 4.61 -19.69 19.25
CA LYS A 381 5.05 -18.32 18.99
C LYS A 381 3.94 -17.49 18.34
N LEU A 382 3.27 -18.02 17.32
CA LEU A 382 2.11 -17.36 16.70
C LEU A 382 1.02 -17.05 17.72
N ILE A 383 0.69 -18.01 18.58
CA ILE A 383 -0.29 -17.81 19.66
C ILE A 383 0.15 -16.70 20.60
N VAL A 384 1.38 -16.71 21.09
CA VAL A 384 1.89 -15.70 22.01
C VAL A 384 1.92 -14.30 21.37
N LEU A 385 2.32 -14.19 20.10
CA LEU A 385 2.44 -12.92 19.39
C LEU A 385 1.09 -12.28 19.04
N ASN A 386 0.04 -13.09 18.82
CA ASN A 386 -1.25 -12.61 18.29
C ASN A 386 -2.43 -12.80 19.25
N SER A 387 -2.19 -13.30 20.46
CA SER A 387 -3.19 -13.32 21.53
C SER A 387 -3.52 -11.88 21.90
N GLU A 388 -4.65 -11.34 21.44
CA GLU A 388 -5.07 -9.98 21.78
C GLU A 388 -6.53 -9.89 22.22
N LYS A 389 -7.45 -10.29 21.33
CA LYS A 389 -8.90 -10.23 21.59
C LYS A 389 -9.54 -11.62 21.57
N GLN A 390 -9.22 -12.48 20.59
CA GLN A 390 -9.78 -13.82 20.50
C GLN A 390 -8.87 -14.74 19.67
N ILE A 391 -8.81 -16.03 20.04
CA ILE A 391 -8.12 -17.07 19.27
C ILE A 391 -9.13 -18.11 18.79
N MET A 392 -9.02 -18.55 17.55
CA MET A 392 -9.84 -19.63 17.01
C MET A 392 -8.94 -20.69 16.36
N LEU A 393 -9.22 -21.97 16.62
CA LEU A 393 -8.49 -23.10 16.05
C LEU A 393 -9.49 -24.02 15.34
N TRP A 394 -9.24 -24.25 14.07
CA TRP A 394 -10.12 -25.04 13.22
C TRP A 394 -9.32 -26.20 12.66
N ASP A 395 -9.57 -27.43 13.12
CA ASP A 395 -8.86 -28.62 12.64
C ASP A 395 -9.71 -29.88 12.90
N PRO A 396 -10.06 -30.65 11.86
CA PRO A 396 -10.96 -31.79 12.00
C PRO A 396 -10.38 -32.92 12.85
N TYR A 397 -9.04 -33.03 12.97
CA TYR A 397 -8.38 -34.09 13.74
C TYR A 397 -7.79 -33.57 15.07
N LEU A 398 -8.28 -32.44 15.56
CA LEU A 398 -7.80 -31.80 16.78
C LEU A 398 -8.19 -32.61 18.02
N SER A 399 -7.19 -33.03 18.80
CA SER A 399 -7.36 -33.69 20.09
C SER A 399 -7.21 -32.73 21.28
N ALA A 400 -7.60 -33.19 22.47
CA ALA A 400 -7.36 -32.50 23.74
C ALA A 400 -5.87 -32.27 24.01
N GLU A 401 -5.00 -33.23 23.69
CA GLU A 401 -3.55 -33.05 23.81
C GLU A 401 -3.00 -31.99 22.87
N ASP A 402 -3.53 -31.91 21.63
CA ASP A 402 -3.14 -30.87 20.68
C ASP A 402 -3.52 -29.48 21.20
N ILE A 403 -4.72 -29.35 21.78
CA ILE A 403 -5.19 -28.10 22.41
C ILE A 403 -4.28 -27.69 23.58
N LEU A 404 -3.94 -28.64 24.46
CA LEU A 404 -3.02 -28.40 25.58
C LEU A 404 -1.62 -28.01 25.08
N ASN A 405 -1.17 -28.59 23.98
CA ASN A 405 0.12 -28.29 23.39
C ASN A 405 0.17 -27.01 22.55
N THR A 406 -0.97 -26.34 22.33
CA THR A 406 -1.08 -25.13 21.51
C THR A 406 -1.77 -23.98 22.25
N LEU A 407 -3.10 -23.96 22.31
CA LEU A 407 -3.90 -22.85 22.84
C LEU A 407 -3.55 -22.48 24.29
N TYR A 408 -3.20 -23.46 25.12
CA TYR A 408 -2.83 -23.26 26.52
C TYR A 408 -1.49 -22.52 26.72
N TYR A 409 -0.70 -22.33 25.65
CA TYR A 409 0.52 -21.52 25.68
C TYR A 409 0.25 -20.02 25.52
N SER A 410 -1.01 -19.60 25.35
CA SER A 410 -1.36 -18.18 25.42
C SER A 410 -1.09 -17.65 26.83
N LYS A 411 -0.46 -16.48 26.91
CA LYS A 411 -0.12 -15.81 28.17
C LYS A 411 -1.21 -14.87 28.67
N GLN A 412 -2.26 -14.63 27.88
CA GLN A 412 -3.31 -13.69 28.23
C GLN A 412 -4.45 -14.38 28.97
N MET A 413 -4.78 -13.84 30.14
CA MET A 413 -5.85 -14.36 30.98
C MET A 413 -7.22 -13.99 30.41
N GLY A 414 -8.11 -14.97 30.31
CA GLY A 414 -9.53 -14.79 30.03
C GLY A 414 -9.90 -14.45 28.58
N ILE A 415 -8.93 -14.43 27.66
CA ILE A 415 -9.23 -14.23 26.24
C ILE A 415 -10.10 -15.38 25.71
N PRO A 416 -11.19 -15.10 24.98
CA PRO A 416 -11.98 -16.13 24.35
C PRO A 416 -11.14 -16.97 23.38
N MET A 417 -11.19 -18.29 23.57
CA MET A 417 -10.61 -19.29 22.68
C MET A 417 -11.72 -20.21 22.18
N ARG A 418 -11.81 -20.40 20.86
CA ARG A 418 -12.79 -21.29 20.24
C ARG A 418 -12.06 -22.35 19.44
N ALA A 419 -12.39 -23.62 19.62
CA ALA A 419 -11.83 -24.68 18.80
C ALA A 419 -12.93 -25.56 18.19
N ILE A 420 -12.81 -25.87 16.89
CA ILE A 420 -13.71 -26.80 16.20
C ILE A 420 -12.91 -28.03 15.79
N THR A 421 -13.41 -29.20 16.21
CA THR A 421 -12.91 -30.53 15.82
C THR A 421 -14.03 -31.37 15.20
N SER A 422 -13.73 -32.56 14.65
CA SER A 422 -14.72 -33.50 14.12
C SER A 422 -14.55 -34.89 14.73
N SER A 423 -15.64 -35.63 14.93
CA SER A 423 -15.61 -37.04 15.38
C SER A 423 -16.05 -38.01 14.27
N SER A 424 -15.36 -37.93 13.12
CA SER A 424 -15.43 -38.95 12.05
C SER A 424 -14.92 -40.34 12.51
N SER A 425 -15.13 -41.39 11.71
CA SER A 425 -14.56 -42.73 11.98
C SER A 425 -13.03 -42.74 11.99
N GLU A 426 -12.38 -41.82 11.28
CA GLU A 426 -10.92 -41.70 11.21
C GLU A 426 -10.32 -41.03 12.44
N THR A 427 -11.04 -40.09 13.06
CA THR A 427 -10.64 -39.37 14.28
C THR A 427 -10.86 -40.17 15.55
N ARG A 428 -11.76 -41.16 15.51
CA ARG A 428 -12.09 -42.06 16.63
C ARG A 428 -11.17 -43.28 16.75
N LYS A 429 -10.13 -43.39 15.92
CA LYS A 429 -9.17 -44.50 16.01
C LYS A 429 -8.23 -44.30 17.19
N ILE A 430 -8.53 -44.97 18.30
CA ILE A 430 -7.56 -45.23 19.36
C ILE A 430 -7.05 -46.66 19.13
N ASN A 431 -5.75 -46.82 18.90
CA ASN A 431 -5.09 -48.13 18.77
C ASN A 431 -5.63 -49.10 17.70
N GLY A 432 -6.28 -48.60 16.64
CA GLY A 432 -6.62 -49.41 15.46
C GLY A 432 -7.88 -50.27 15.55
N GLU A 433 -8.64 -50.21 16.64
CA GLU A 433 -9.97 -50.83 16.74
C GLU A 433 -11.08 -49.81 16.44
N ASN A 434 -12.13 -50.24 15.73
CA ASN A 434 -13.30 -49.41 15.41
C ASN A 434 -14.39 -49.53 16.48
N GLU A 435 -15.14 -48.43 16.63
CA GLU A 435 -16.41 -48.28 17.37
C GLU A 435 -16.35 -47.89 18.85
N GLN A 436 -15.77 -46.73 19.15
CA GLN A 436 -16.33 -45.89 20.21
C GLN A 436 -17.41 -44.95 19.64
N ASP A 437 -18.55 -44.91 20.33
CA ASP A 437 -19.58 -43.90 20.09
C ASP A 437 -18.96 -42.50 20.25
N ALA A 438 -19.40 -41.54 19.44
CA ALA A 438 -18.88 -40.16 19.45
C ALA A 438 -18.97 -39.52 20.85
N ILE A 439 -20.01 -39.91 21.60
CA ILE A 439 -20.22 -39.48 22.98
C ILE A 439 -19.10 -39.97 23.91
N THR A 440 -18.69 -41.24 23.76
CA THR A 440 -17.60 -41.82 24.57
C THR A 440 -16.28 -41.12 24.29
N TRP A 441 -15.94 -40.91 23.03
CA TRP A 441 -14.73 -40.17 22.64
C TRP A 441 -14.75 -38.73 23.17
N ILE A 442 -15.88 -38.01 23.04
CA ILE A 442 -16.04 -36.66 23.61
C ILE A 442 -15.78 -36.67 25.13
N ASN A 443 -16.26 -37.68 25.84
CA ASN A 443 -16.04 -37.80 27.29
C ASN A 443 -14.57 -38.08 27.64
N GLU A 444 -13.85 -38.85 26.85
CA GLU A 444 -12.41 -39.06 27.02
C GLU A 444 -11.62 -37.76 26.82
N GLN A 445 -11.91 -37.02 25.73
CA GLN A 445 -11.27 -35.73 25.47
C GLN A 445 -11.57 -34.71 26.58
N LYS A 446 -12.80 -34.70 27.12
CA LYS A 446 -13.18 -33.91 28.30
C LYS A 446 -12.32 -34.25 29.51
N ASN A 447 -12.10 -35.53 29.78
CA ASN A 447 -11.31 -35.98 30.92
C ASN A 447 -9.84 -35.57 30.79
N ILE A 448 -9.27 -35.62 29.58
CA ILE A 448 -7.89 -35.16 29.31
C ILE A 448 -7.75 -33.67 29.63
N LEU A 449 -8.64 -32.81 29.10
CA LEU A 449 -8.61 -31.36 29.37
C LEU A 449 -8.80 -31.02 30.85
N LYS A 450 -9.60 -31.83 31.56
CA LYS A 450 -9.86 -31.65 33.00
C LYS A 450 -8.66 -32.06 33.86
N ASN A 451 -7.99 -33.16 33.54
CA ASN A 451 -6.98 -33.78 34.41
C ASN A 451 -5.55 -33.30 34.11
N ASN A 452 -5.26 -32.91 32.86
CA ASN A 452 -3.91 -32.57 32.44
C ASN A 452 -3.61 -31.06 32.52
N SER A 453 -4.51 -30.26 33.13
CA SER A 453 -4.30 -28.83 33.38
C SER A 453 -5.12 -28.32 34.56
N ASN A 454 -4.60 -27.32 35.27
CA ASN A 454 -5.36 -26.59 36.30
C ASN A 454 -6.36 -25.59 35.70
N ASN A 455 -6.38 -25.42 34.38
CA ASN A 455 -7.28 -24.54 33.63
C ASN A 455 -7.24 -23.06 34.10
N TYR A 456 -6.15 -22.63 34.73
CA TYR A 456 -6.05 -21.29 35.30
C TYR A 456 -6.02 -20.22 34.19
N GLY A 457 -6.99 -19.30 34.24
CA GLY A 457 -7.06 -18.18 33.31
C GLY A 457 -7.50 -18.53 31.88
N ILE A 458 -7.90 -19.78 31.62
CA ILE A 458 -8.34 -20.25 30.31
C ILE A 458 -9.84 -19.98 30.12
N ASN A 459 -10.20 -19.41 28.97
CA ASN A 459 -11.58 -19.20 28.51
C ASN A 459 -11.75 -19.86 27.12
N LEU A 460 -11.73 -21.19 27.13
CA LEU A 460 -11.85 -22.09 26.00
C LEU A 460 -13.25 -22.71 25.89
N GLU A 461 -13.81 -22.66 24.69
CA GLU A 461 -14.92 -23.50 24.25
C GLU A 461 -14.47 -24.37 23.07
N VAL A 462 -14.76 -25.67 23.11
CA VAL A 462 -14.46 -26.63 22.06
C VAL A 462 -15.75 -27.27 21.59
N ARG A 463 -16.01 -27.19 20.29
CA ARG A 463 -17.17 -27.81 19.64
C ARG A 463 -16.72 -28.92 18.70
N CYS A 464 -17.50 -29.98 18.66
CA CYS A 464 -17.26 -31.17 17.86
C CYS A 464 -18.37 -31.33 16.81
N GLN A 465 -17.95 -31.41 15.55
CA GLN A 465 -18.81 -31.72 14.41
C GLN A 465 -19.01 -33.24 14.31
N TYR A 466 -20.26 -33.69 14.35
CA TYR A 466 -20.61 -35.09 14.12
C TYR A 466 -22.05 -35.27 13.67
N GLY A 467 -22.32 -36.39 13.00
CA GLY A 467 -23.65 -36.71 12.48
C GLY A 467 -24.19 -35.59 11.58
N GLN A 468 -25.39 -35.10 11.93
CA GLN A 468 -26.10 -34.03 11.23
C GLN A 468 -25.79 -32.62 11.74
N PHE A 469 -24.92 -32.45 12.73
CA PHE A 469 -24.57 -31.13 13.26
C PHE A 469 -23.44 -30.49 12.44
N GLY A 470 -23.68 -29.26 11.97
CA GLY A 470 -22.74 -28.54 11.12
C GLY A 470 -22.55 -29.19 9.75
N TRP A 471 -21.40 -28.96 9.13
CA TRP A 471 -21.00 -29.55 7.86
C TRP A 471 -19.58 -30.09 7.97
N LYS A 472 -19.26 -31.12 7.17
CA LYS A 472 -17.94 -31.75 7.16
C LYS A 472 -16.90 -30.80 6.59
N PHE A 473 -15.76 -30.70 7.25
CA PHE A 473 -14.67 -29.82 6.85
C PHE A 473 -13.35 -30.58 6.88
N HIS A 474 -12.41 -30.17 6.02
CA HIS A 474 -11.05 -30.69 6.00
C HIS A 474 -10.01 -29.61 6.24
N ASP A 475 -10.37 -28.33 6.17
CA ASP A 475 -9.38 -27.25 6.27
C ASP A 475 -8.83 -27.10 7.70
N ARG A 476 -7.59 -26.60 7.79
CA ARG A 476 -6.89 -26.38 9.05
C ARG A 476 -6.41 -24.95 9.17
N PHE A 477 -6.95 -24.22 10.14
CA PHE A 477 -6.65 -22.81 10.33
C PHE A 477 -6.39 -22.46 11.80
N LEU A 478 -5.45 -21.55 12.01
CA LEU A 478 -5.27 -20.82 13.27
C LEU A 478 -5.61 -19.36 13.03
N LEU A 479 -6.61 -18.84 13.74
CA LEU A 479 -7.15 -17.50 13.54
C LEU A 479 -7.01 -16.67 14.81
N PHE A 480 -6.80 -15.37 14.61
CA PHE A 480 -6.72 -14.37 15.66
C PHE A 480 -7.57 -13.17 15.30
N ILE A 481 -8.38 -12.71 16.25
CA ILE A 481 -9.03 -11.41 16.16
C ILE A 481 -8.22 -10.43 17.02
N MET A 482 -7.87 -9.30 16.42
CA MET A 482 -7.09 -8.23 17.03
C MET A 482 -8.00 -7.23 17.74
N ARG A 483 -7.44 -6.36 18.59
CA ARG A 483 -8.24 -5.36 19.33
C ARG A 483 -8.94 -4.34 18.43
N ASP A 484 -8.33 -3.98 17.31
CA ASP A 484 -8.87 -3.05 16.33
C ASP A 484 -10.00 -3.66 15.45
N GLY A 485 -10.31 -4.95 15.65
CA GLY A 485 -11.33 -5.68 14.92
C GLY A 485 -10.83 -6.33 13.64
N THR A 486 -9.55 -6.21 13.30
CA THR A 486 -8.95 -6.94 12.18
C THR A 486 -8.70 -8.40 12.55
N ALA A 487 -8.62 -9.25 11.53
CA ALA A 487 -8.33 -10.67 11.68
C ALA A 487 -6.97 -11.02 11.08
N ARG A 488 -6.29 -12.01 11.65
CA ARG A 488 -5.11 -12.66 11.07
C ARG A 488 -5.31 -14.17 11.09
N VAL A 489 -5.04 -14.82 9.97
CA VAL A 489 -5.33 -16.25 9.79
C VAL A 489 -4.13 -16.94 9.16
N TRP A 490 -3.77 -18.11 9.70
CA TRP A 490 -2.77 -19.00 9.13
C TRP A 490 -3.41 -20.30 8.68
N SER A 491 -3.15 -20.68 7.43
CA SER A 491 -3.40 -22.04 6.94
C SER A 491 -2.26 -22.95 7.39
N LEU A 492 -2.59 -24.11 7.94
CA LEU A 492 -1.60 -24.98 8.60
C LEU A 492 -1.05 -26.09 7.70
N GLY A 493 -1.66 -26.35 6.54
CA GLY A 493 -1.25 -27.38 5.57
C GLY A 493 -1.40 -28.84 6.03
N THR A 494 -1.45 -29.08 7.35
CA THR A 494 -1.66 -30.37 8.00
C THR A 494 -2.39 -30.15 9.34
N SER A 495 -2.85 -31.23 9.96
CA SER A 495 -3.44 -31.17 11.29
C SER A 495 -2.38 -31.00 12.38
N ILE A 496 -2.75 -30.42 13.52
CA ILE A 496 -1.85 -30.12 14.64
C ILE A 496 -1.09 -31.37 15.09
N ASN A 497 -1.78 -32.51 15.16
CA ASN A 497 -1.21 -33.81 15.54
C ASN A 497 -0.14 -34.36 14.57
N SER A 498 0.00 -33.75 13.38
CA SER A 498 0.87 -34.19 12.30
C SER A 498 1.87 -33.12 11.87
N LEU A 499 1.96 -32.01 12.63
CA LEU A 499 2.95 -30.97 12.41
C LEU A 499 4.36 -31.56 12.43
N GLY A 500 5.12 -31.20 11.39
CA GLY A 500 6.51 -31.56 11.16
C GLY A 500 6.78 -33.03 10.83
N LYS A 501 5.75 -33.89 10.75
CA LYS A 501 5.94 -35.32 10.38
C LYS A 501 6.18 -35.53 8.90
N ASN A 502 5.49 -34.75 8.06
CA ASN A 502 5.55 -34.79 6.61
C ASN A 502 5.73 -33.37 6.07
N HIS A 503 6.05 -33.27 4.78
CA HIS A 503 6.12 -32.00 4.09
C HIS A 503 4.80 -31.22 4.21
N HIS A 504 4.87 -30.03 4.78
CA HIS A 504 3.74 -29.10 4.86
C HIS A 504 4.26 -27.67 5.02
N ILE A 505 3.36 -26.71 4.82
CA ILE A 505 3.63 -25.28 4.99
C ILE A 505 2.61 -24.67 5.94
N ILE A 506 3.05 -23.65 6.67
CA ILE A 506 2.18 -22.75 7.43
C ILE A 506 2.27 -21.37 6.78
N GLN A 507 1.14 -20.79 6.40
CA GLN A 507 1.10 -19.53 5.64
C GLN A 507 0.01 -18.57 6.12
N GLU A 508 0.34 -17.29 6.27
CA GLU A 508 -0.62 -16.21 6.54
C GLU A 508 -1.52 -15.96 5.32
N VAL A 509 -2.84 -15.91 5.53
CA VAL A 509 -3.85 -15.74 4.48
C VAL A 509 -4.08 -14.25 4.19
N SER A 510 -4.07 -13.87 2.92
CA SER A 510 -4.23 -12.47 2.49
C SER A 510 -5.62 -11.87 2.77
N HIS A 511 -6.67 -12.70 2.80
CA HIS A 511 -8.06 -12.28 3.05
C HIS A 511 -8.66 -13.03 4.25
N PRO A 512 -8.23 -12.70 5.48
CA PRO A 512 -8.54 -13.47 6.67
C PRO A 512 -10.03 -13.46 7.04
N GLN A 513 -10.76 -12.39 6.72
CA GLN A 513 -12.17 -12.24 7.13
C GLN A 513 -13.08 -13.33 6.57
N TYR A 514 -12.89 -13.76 5.32
CA TYR A 514 -13.70 -14.83 4.72
C TYR A 514 -13.59 -16.15 5.50
N ILE A 515 -12.42 -16.44 6.06
CA ILE A 515 -12.20 -17.66 6.86
C ILE A 515 -12.82 -17.51 8.25
N VAL A 516 -12.77 -16.32 8.84
CA VAL A 516 -13.45 -16.01 10.10
C VAL A 516 -14.96 -16.17 9.95
N ASP A 517 -15.55 -15.63 8.90
CA ASP A 517 -17.00 -15.71 8.64
C ASP A 517 -17.44 -17.17 8.48
N ALA A 518 -16.68 -17.97 7.72
CA ALA A 518 -16.94 -19.41 7.56
C ALA A 518 -16.81 -20.19 8.87
N PHE A 519 -15.80 -19.87 9.69
CA PHE A 519 -15.66 -20.46 11.02
C PHE A 519 -16.87 -20.13 11.89
N ASP A 520 -17.29 -18.85 11.93
CA ASP A 520 -18.40 -18.42 12.78
C ASP A 520 -19.73 -19.02 12.29
N GLU A 521 -19.93 -19.19 10.99
CA GLU A 521 -21.09 -19.90 10.44
C GLU A 521 -21.14 -21.36 10.93
N LEU A 522 -20.02 -22.09 10.82
CA LEU A 522 -19.94 -23.46 11.32
C LEU A 522 -20.10 -23.50 12.84
N TRP A 523 -19.44 -22.60 13.56
CA TRP A 523 -19.54 -22.46 15.01
C TRP A 523 -21.01 -22.33 15.44
N ASN A 524 -21.77 -21.43 14.80
CA ASN A 524 -23.18 -21.21 15.08
C ASN A 524 -24.05 -22.43 14.76
N LYS A 525 -23.76 -23.17 13.67
CA LYS A 525 -24.44 -24.43 13.34
C LYS A 525 -24.15 -25.55 14.35
N LEU A 526 -23.04 -25.48 15.08
CA LEU A 526 -22.67 -26.39 16.15
C LEU A 526 -23.18 -25.94 17.54
N ASN A 527 -24.11 -24.99 17.61
CA ASN A 527 -24.67 -24.48 18.87
C ASN A 527 -25.73 -25.42 19.49
N ASP A 528 -25.43 -26.73 19.55
CA ASP A 528 -26.20 -27.74 20.26
C ASP A 528 -25.37 -28.27 21.44
N LYS A 529 -26.00 -28.52 22.59
CA LYS A 529 -25.33 -29.07 23.79
C LYS A 529 -24.56 -30.36 23.49
N ARG A 530 -25.08 -31.15 22.55
CA ARG A 530 -24.48 -32.40 22.07
C ARG A 530 -23.15 -32.20 21.36
N CYS A 531 -22.93 -31.03 20.73
CA CYS A 531 -21.68 -30.68 20.06
C CYS A 531 -20.63 -30.10 21.00
N ILE A 532 -20.97 -29.77 22.25
CA ILE A 532 -20.01 -29.16 23.17
C ILE A 532 -19.08 -30.24 23.75
N LEU A 533 -17.83 -30.20 23.30
CA LEU A 533 -16.74 -31.03 23.81
C LEU A 533 -16.16 -30.41 25.07
N TRP A 534 -15.92 -29.11 25.12
CA TRP A 534 -15.40 -28.49 26.35
C TRP A 534 -15.91 -27.06 26.47
N LYS A 535 -16.11 -26.63 27.71
CA LYS A 535 -16.37 -25.24 28.03
C LYS A 535 -15.78 -24.94 29.40
N SER A 536 -14.84 -24.01 29.45
CA SER A 536 -14.26 -23.54 30.71
C SER A 536 -15.22 -22.50 31.31
N ARG A 537 -16.05 -23.01 32.24
CA ARG A 537 -17.25 -22.39 32.85
C ARG A 537 -18.54 -22.54 32.05
#